data_AF-A0A7J2KT73-F1
#
_entry.id   AF-A0A7J2KT73-F1
#
_cell.length_a   1.000
_cell.length_b   1.000
_cell.length_c   1.000
_cell.angle_alpha   90.00
_cell.angle_beta   90.00
_cell.angle_gamma   90.00
#
_symmetry.space_group_name_H-M   'P 1'
#
loop_
_entity.id
_entity.type
_entity.pdbx_description
1 polymer ?
#
loop_
_entity_poly.entity_id
_entity_poly.type
_entity_poly.pdbx_seq_one_letter_code
_entity_poly.pdbx_strand_id
1 'polypeptide(L)'
;MRYSIKIIKILGIPIELHITFILLLAFVVFTSLILGNIGITIYIVMIFTLVLFHEISHSVVAMHYGVKITKIVLLPIGGLASMSEIPRDAKKEFFIAIAGPAMNFAAAFVSVILIIALGMYSRIFPLFSFEITGPADLLLIFFKLNLILGFFNLFVPAIPMDGGRVFRSLLSLKFGFKRATVVSTELAKVIAIFMALFGLFLPNIWLIVIAFFVYIGATQEGEFASISSMLSGLKVRDIMSTGYITVPSGITLAEFFEIEFRHRHLGYPVMENDKIVGVISFSDLSKVPKEKWDDVRVRDIMSSNVITIDAEEDAIKALTKMSKFKIGRLIVLDGSEAVGIISKTDLIRAIELKRLQI
;
A
#
# COMPACT_ATOMS: atom_id res chain seq x y z
N MET A 1 9.45 1.04 4.99
CA MET A 1 9.05 2.45 5.10
C MET A 1 9.70 3.09 6.33
N ARG A 2 11.04 3.15 6.41
CA ARG A 2 11.79 3.76 7.54
C ARG A 2 12.19 5.22 7.27
N TYR A 3 11.75 5.78 6.15
CA TYR A 3 12.23 7.04 5.57
C TYR A 3 11.05 7.95 5.22
N SER A 4 10.15 8.15 6.17
CA SER A 4 9.04 9.11 6.03
C SER A 4 8.95 9.97 7.28
N ILE A 5 8.68 11.26 7.08
CA ILE A 5 8.60 12.27 8.14
C ILE A 5 7.15 12.71 8.26
N LYS A 6 6.60 12.61 9.47
CA LYS A 6 5.25 13.08 9.77
C LYS A 6 5.23 14.61 9.75
N ILE A 7 4.32 15.19 8.98
CA ILE A 7 4.14 16.65 8.89
C ILE A 7 2.96 17.09 9.73
N ILE A 8 1.78 16.56 9.42
CA ILE A 8 0.52 17.04 9.98
C ILE A 8 -0.45 15.87 10.19
N LYS A 9 -1.51 16.10 10.96
CA LYS A 9 -2.62 15.17 11.15
C LYS A 9 -3.90 15.85 10.68
N ILE A 10 -4.55 15.32 9.64
CA ILE A 10 -5.82 15.83 9.11
C ILE A 10 -6.88 14.76 9.30
N LEU A 11 -8.04 15.13 9.88
CA LEU A 11 -9.18 14.22 10.12
C LEU A 11 -8.79 12.92 10.85
N GLY A 12 -7.84 12.99 11.79
CA GLY A 12 -7.38 11.80 12.51
C GLY A 12 -6.25 11.02 11.80
N ILE A 13 -5.97 11.32 10.53
CA ILE A 13 -5.01 10.61 9.69
C ILE A 13 -3.66 11.32 9.70
N PRO A 14 -2.56 10.65 10.11
CA PRO A 14 -1.22 11.22 10.01
C PRO A 14 -0.78 11.25 8.55
N ILE A 15 -0.32 12.42 8.10
CA ILE A 15 0.24 12.67 6.77
C ILE A 15 1.76 12.72 6.89
N GLU A 16 2.42 11.87 6.12
CA GLU A 16 3.87 11.74 6.07
C GLU A 16 4.40 12.06 4.68
N LEU A 17 5.57 12.70 4.61
CA LEU A 17 6.33 12.81 3.37
C LEU A 17 7.43 11.77 3.33
N HIS A 18 7.55 11.06 2.21
CA HIS A 18 8.72 10.22 1.99
C HIS A 18 9.96 11.07 1.72
N ILE A 19 11.15 10.61 2.12
CA ILE A 19 12.40 11.36 1.90
C ILE A 19 12.64 11.66 0.42
N THR A 20 12.28 10.73 -0.48
CA THR A 20 12.39 10.97 -1.94
C THR A 20 11.54 12.14 -2.41
N PHE A 21 10.41 12.40 -1.75
CA PHE A 21 9.57 13.54 -2.06
C PHE A 21 10.17 14.85 -1.53
N ILE A 22 10.76 14.83 -0.33
CA ILE A 22 11.48 15.99 0.23
C ILE A 22 12.67 16.35 -0.67
N LEU A 23 13.42 15.36 -1.15
CA LEU A 23 14.53 15.55 -2.07
C LEU A 23 14.06 16.13 -3.41
N LEU A 24 12.94 15.66 -3.95
CA LEU A 24 12.35 16.23 -5.16
C LEU A 24 11.96 17.70 -4.94
N LEU A 25 11.29 18.02 -3.84
CA LEU A 25 10.89 19.39 -3.52
C LEU A 25 12.10 20.31 -3.36
N ALA A 26 13.14 19.86 -2.66
CA ALA A 26 14.39 20.60 -2.51
C ALA A 26 15.08 20.85 -3.87
N PHE A 27 15.12 19.83 -4.73
CA PHE A 27 15.69 19.95 -6.08
C PHE A 27 14.90 20.94 -6.95
N VAL A 28 13.57 20.91 -6.88
CA VAL A 28 12.68 21.84 -7.58
C VAL A 28 12.87 23.26 -7.10
N VAL A 29 12.92 23.48 -5.78
CA VAL A 29 13.15 24.81 -5.20
C VAL A 29 14.54 25.33 -5.60
N PHE A 30 15.56 24.48 -5.55
CA PHE A 30 16.92 24.84 -5.95
C PHE A 30 17.01 25.25 -7.43
N THR A 31 16.42 24.45 -8.32
CA THR A 31 16.39 24.77 -9.76
C THR A 31 15.54 26.02 -10.06
N SER A 32 14.44 26.20 -9.34
CA SER A 32 13.58 27.39 -9.40
C SER A 32 14.33 28.67 -8.99
N LEU A 33 15.17 28.60 -7.96
CA LEU A 33 16.03 29.71 -7.52
C LEU A 33 17.13 30.03 -8.55
N ILE A 34 17.76 29.01 -9.14
CA ILE A 34 18.82 29.20 -10.16
C ILE A 34 18.24 29.80 -11.45
N LEU A 35 17.10 29.29 -11.92
CA LEU A 35 16.47 29.72 -13.16
C LEU A 35 15.60 30.98 -13.00
N GLY A 36 15.42 31.46 -11.76
CA GLY A 36 14.54 32.60 -11.44
C GLY A 36 13.06 32.34 -11.71
N ASN A 37 12.64 31.08 -11.86
CA ASN A 37 11.26 30.70 -12.19
C ASN A 37 10.55 30.06 -11.00
N ILE A 38 9.89 30.90 -10.20
CA ILE A 38 9.10 30.48 -9.02
C ILE A 38 7.85 29.67 -9.43
N GLY A 39 7.40 29.82 -10.68
CA GLY A 39 6.21 29.15 -11.21
C GLY A 39 6.28 27.63 -11.08
N ILE A 40 7.42 27.02 -11.37
CA ILE A 40 7.63 25.55 -11.26
C ILE A 40 7.40 25.06 -9.82
N THR A 41 7.90 25.81 -8.84
CA THR A 41 7.70 25.48 -7.42
C THR A 41 6.22 25.56 -7.04
N ILE A 42 5.53 26.62 -7.47
CA ILE A 42 4.09 26.78 -7.23
C ILE A 42 3.30 25.64 -7.86
N TYR A 43 3.61 25.26 -9.11
CA TYR A 43 2.97 24.15 -9.80
C TYR A 43 3.09 22.84 -9.02
N ILE A 44 4.31 22.52 -8.60
CA ILE A 44 4.58 21.26 -7.90
C ILE A 44 3.87 21.26 -6.55
N VAL A 45 3.99 22.32 -5.76
CA VAL A 45 3.26 22.44 -4.48
C VAL A 45 1.75 22.30 -4.69
N MET A 46 1.20 22.91 -5.75
CA MET A 46 -0.22 22.82 -6.08
C MET A 46 -0.63 21.39 -6.45
N ILE A 47 0.08 20.71 -7.35
CA ILE A 47 -0.20 19.32 -7.74
C ILE A 47 -0.20 18.41 -6.51
N PHE A 48 0.80 18.52 -5.64
CA PHE A 48 0.87 17.69 -4.43
C PHE A 48 -0.24 17.98 -3.43
N THR A 49 -0.65 19.26 -3.32
CA THR A 49 -1.81 19.63 -2.51
C THR A 49 -3.08 19.00 -3.06
N LEU A 50 -3.28 19.01 -4.38
CA LEU A 50 -4.43 18.38 -5.04
C LEU A 50 -4.43 16.86 -4.85
N VAL A 51 -3.28 16.21 -5.03
CA VAL A 51 -3.11 14.77 -4.76
C VAL A 51 -3.41 14.44 -3.31
N LEU A 52 -2.96 15.27 -2.35
CA LEU A 52 -3.27 15.06 -0.94
C LEU A 52 -4.78 15.11 -0.68
N PHE A 53 -5.50 16.09 -1.22
CA PHE A 53 -6.95 16.16 -1.06
C PHE A 53 -7.69 15.00 -1.75
N HIS A 54 -7.19 14.57 -2.90
CA HIS A 54 -7.67 13.38 -3.59
C HIS A 54 -7.55 12.12 -2.70
N GLU A 55 -6.38 11.87 -2.10
CA GLU A 55 -6.16 10.74 -1.17
C GLU A 55 -6.99 10.84 0.12
N ILE A 56 -7.17 12.06 0.65
CA ILE A 56 -8.04 12.29 1.80
C ILE A 56 -9.48 11.91 1.45
N SER A 57 -9.93 12.20 0.23
CA SER A 57 -11.30 11.88 -0.20
C SER A 57 -11.56 10.37 -0.22
N HIS A 58 -10.62 9.58 -0.77
CA HIS A 58 -10.67 8.12 -0.64
C HIS A 58 -10.72 7.66 0.81
N SER A 59 -9.87 8.25 1.65
CA SER A 59 -9.74 7.88 3.05
C SER A 59 -11.01 8.20 3.84
N VAL A 60 -11.67 9.32 3.58
CA VAL A 60 -12.93 9.72 4.23
C VAL A 60 -14.05 8.74 3.88
N VAL A 61 -14.20 8.38 2.60
CA VAL A 61 -15.22 7.39 2.19
C VAL A 61 -14.89 6.01 2.73
N ALA A 62 -13.62 5.61 2.76
CA ALA A 62 -13.21 4.34 3.34
C ALA A 62 -13.50 4.26 4.86
N MET A 63 -13.24 5.33 5.60
CA MET A 63 -13.58 5.43 7.03
C MET A 63 -15.08 5.33 7.28
N HIS A 64 -15.91 5.91 6.40
CA HIS A 64 -17.37 5.77 6.47
C HIS A 64 -17.82 4.30 6.37
N TYR A 65 -17.11 3.48 5.59
CA TYR A 65 -17.36 2.04 5.49
C TYR A 65 -16.64 1.20 6.56
N GLY A 66 -16.07 1.82 7.60
CA GLY A 66 -15.43 1.14 8.72
C GLY A 66 -13.97 0.72 8.48
N VAL A 67 -13.33 1.18 7.40
CA VAL A 67 -11.93 0.90 7.13
C VAL A 67 -11.03 1.78 7.99
N LYS A 68 -10.10 1.18 8.72
CA LYS A 68 -9.12 1.92 9.51
C LYS A 68 -7.97 2.39 8.61
N ILE A 69 -7.82 3.71 8.49
CA ILE A 69 -6.71 4.35 7.79
C ILE A 69 -5.59 4.61 8.78
N THR A 70 -4.41 4.05 8.52
CA THR A 70 -3.26 4.17 9.44
C THR A 70 -2.46 5.45 9.19
N LYS A 71 -2.22 5.79 7.93
CA LYS A 71 -1.48 6.98 7.48
C LYS A 71 -1.63 7.21 5.98
N ILE A 72 -1.36 8.45 5.55
CA ILE A 72 -1.17 8.81 4.13
C ILE A 72 0.29 9.19 3.94
N VAL A 73 0.96 8.58 2.95
CA VAL A 73 2.36 8.88 2.62
C VAL A 73 2.41 9.50 1.22
N LEU A 74 2.96 10.70 1.09
CA LEU A 74 3.18 11.34 -0.21
C LEU A 74 4.55 10.93 -0.79
N LEU A 75 4.52 10.49 -2.05
CA LEU A 75 5.65 10.04 -2.86
C LEU A 75 5.77 10.91 -4.11
N PRO A 76 6.93 10.99 -4.77
CA PRO A 76 7.09 11.72 -6.04
C PRO A 76 6.08 11.35 -7.13
N ILE A 77 5.61 10.11 -7.12
CA ILE A 77 4.70 9.54 -8.13
C ILE A 77 3.21 9.63 -7.75
N GLY A 78 2.87 10.14 -6.55
CA GLY A 78 1.49 10.22 -6.07
C GLY A 78 1.37 10.09 -4.54
N GLY A 79 0.15 9.86 -4.05
CA GLY A 79 -0.08 9.55 -2.65
C GLY A 79 -0.34 8.06 -2.42
N LEU A 80 0.00 7.56 -1.24
CA LEU A 80 -0.32 6.19 -0.83
C LEU A 80 -1.03 6.22 0.53
N ALA A 81 -2.33 5.94 0.52
CA ALA A 81 -3.10 5.68 1.73
C ALA A 81 -2.84 4.25 2.24
N SER A 82 -2.26 4.13 3.45
CA SER A 82 -2.02 2.84 4.11
C SER A 82 -3.28 2.39 4.86
N MET A 83 -4.01 1.46 4.27
CA MET A 83 -5.25 0.89 4.82
C MET A 83 -4.98 -0.46 5.49
N SER A 84 -5.72 -0.79 6.56
CA SER A 84 -5.58 -2.08 7.25
C SER A 84 -6.26 -3.24 6.53
N GLU A 85 -7.32 -2.97 5.76
CA GLU A 85 -8.14 -3.98 5.12
C GLU A 85 -8.82 -3.35 3.88
N ILE A 86 -8.65 -3.97 2.71
CA ILE A 86 -9.32 -3.51 1.48
C ILE A 86 -10.74 -4.11 1.49
N PRO A 87 -11.81 -3.29 1.43
CA PRO A 87 -13.17 -3.80 1.36
C PRO A 87 -13.36 -4.70 0.12
N ARG A 88 -13.83 -5.93 0.33
CA ARG A 88 -14.10 -6.91 -0.74
C ARG A 88 -15.47 -6.72 -1.41
N ASP A 89 -16.30 -5.84 -0.86
CA ASP A 89 -17.61 -5.52 -1.41
C ASP A 89 -17.43 -4.58 -2.62
N ALA A 90 -17.86 -5.06 -3.78
CA ALA A 90 -17.81 -4.33 -5.05
C ALA A 90 -18.37 -2.91 -4.94
N LYS A 91 -19.48 -2.73 -4.20
CA LYS A 91 -20.10 -1.41 -4.03
C LYS A 91 -19.23 -0.50 -3.18
N LYS A 92 -18.69 -1.02 -2.07
CA LYS A 92 -17.79 -0.24 -1.20
C LYS A 92 -16.53 0.16 -1.95
N GLU A 93 -15.95 -0.76 -2.72
CA GLU A 93 -14.78 -0.48 -3.54
C GLU A 93 -15.08 0.59 -4.59
N PHE A 94 -16.21 0.51 -5.29
CA PHE A 94 -16.63 1.51 -6.27
C PHE A 94 -16.70 2.91 -5.66
N PHE A 95 -17.41 3.06 -4.53
CA PHE A 95 -17.57 4.36 -3.87
C PHE A 95 -16.26 4.91 -3.32
N ILE A 96 -15.37 4.04 -2.81
CA ILE A 96 -14.04 4.46 -2.38
C ILE A 96 -13.24 4.92 -3.60
N ALA A 97 -13.19 4.15 -4.69
CA ALA A 97 -12.39 4.48 -5.87
C ALA A 97 -12.88 5.75 -6.59
N ILE A 98 -14.18 6.03 -6.64
CA ILE A 98 -14.69 7.25 -7.28
C ILE A 98 -14.49 8.51 -6.42
N ALA A 99 -14.23 8.38 -5.12
CA ALA A 99 -14.18 9.50 -4.18
C ALA A 99 -13.11 10.54 -4.54
N GLY A 100 -11.88 10.11 -4.88
CA GLY A 100 -10.80 10.99 -5.32
C GLY A 100 -11.16 11.77 -6.59
N PRO A 101 -11.46 11.08 -7.72
CA PRO A 101 -11.90 11.75 -8.94
C PRO A 101 -13.10 12.67 -8.75
N ALA A 102 -14.11 12.25 -7.96
CA ALA A 102 -15.27 13.08 -7.66
C ALA A 102 -14.90 14.37 -6.93
N MET A 103 -13.95 14.32 -5.98
CA MET A 103 -13.43 15.51 -5.31
C MET A 103 -12.72 16.45 -6.29
N ASN A 104 -11.90 15.93 -7.20
CA ASN A 104 -11.26 16.75 -8.22
C ASN A 104 -12.27 17.41 -9.16
N PHE A 105 -13.27 16.66 -9.64
CA PHE A 105 -14.32 17.24 -10.48
C PHE A 105 -15.17 18.28 -9.74
N ALA A 106 -15.47 18.07 -8.45
CA ALA A 106 -16.17 19.05 -7.64
C ALA A 106 -15.34 20.33 -7.45
N ALA A 107 -14.03 20.20 -7.18
CA ALA A 107 -13.12 21.34 -7.07
C ALA A 107 -13.00 22.10 -8.40
N ALA A 108 -12.93 21.37 -9.53
CA ALA A 108 -12.93 21.97 -10.86
C ALA A 108 -14.24 22.73 -11.13
N PHE A 109 -15.39 22.14 -10.79
CA PHE A 109 -16.70 22.78 -10.96
C PHE A 109 -16.82 24.09 -10.18
N VAL A 110 -16.43 24.10 -8.89
CA VAL A 110 -16.39 25.32 -8.07
C VAL A 110 -15.46 26.37 -8.68
N SER A 111 -14.30 25.94 -9.19
CA SER A 111 -13.34 26.84 -9.82
C SER A 111 -13.90 27.49 -11.08
N VAL A 112 -14.65 26.76 -11.91
CA VAL A 112 -15.32 27.31 -13.10
C VAL A 112 -16.33 28.39 -12.73
N ILE A 113 -17.16 28.14 -11.71
CA ILE A 113 -18.13 29.14 -11.24
C ILE A 113 -17.41 30.43 -10.84
N LEU A 114 -16.31 30.32 -10.11
CA LEU A 114 -15.51 31.47 -9.70
C LEU A 114 -14.85 32.19 -10.89
N ILE A 115 -14.31 31.44 -11.86
CA ILE A 115 -13.70 32.01 -13.09
C ILE A 115 -14.75 32.79 -13.90
N ILE A 116 -15.97 32.26 -14.02
CA ILE A 116 -17.07 32.93 -14.71
C ILE A 116 -17.49 34.19 -13.95
N ALA A 117 -17.64 34.11 -12.62
CA ALA A 117 -17.99 35.25 -11.78
C ALA A 117 -16.96 36.39 -11.85
N LEU A 118 -15.67 36.06 -12.04
CA LEU A 118 -14.59 37.03 -12.23
C LEU A 118 -14.46 37.55 -13.68
N GLY A 119 -15.35 37.14 -14.60
CA GLY A 119 -15.33 37.59 -15.99
C GLY A 119 -14.18 37.02 -16.82
N MET A 120 -13.52 35.95 -16.36
CA MET A 120 -12.31 35.39 -16.96
C MET A 120 -12.58 34.23 -17.94
N TYR A 121 -13.82 34.09 -18.43
CA TYR A 121 -14.26 32.96 -19.25
C TYR A 121 -13.43 32.76 -20.53
N SER A 122 -12.94 33.85 -21.13
CA SER A 122 -12.11 33.80 -22.35
C SER A 122 -10.74 33.16 -22.13
N ARG A 123 -10.26 33.08 -20.87
CA ARG A 123 -8.97 32.46 -20.52
C ARG A 123 -9.07 30.97 -20.22
N ILE A 124 -10.28 30.40 -20.19
CA ILE A 124 -10.48 28.95 -19.97
C ILE A 124 -9.82 28.14 -21.10
N PHE A 125 -9.88 28.67 -22.32
CA PHE A 125 -9.24 28.09 -23.50
C PHE A 125 -8.01 28.92 -23.89
N PRO A 126 -6.85 28.29 -24.16
CA PRO A 126 -6.63 26.84 -24.32
C PRO A 126 -6.46 26.07 -22.99
N LEU A 127 -6.98 24.84 -22.95
CA LEU A 127 -6.96 23.99 -21.74
C LEU A 127 -5.53 23.57 -21.34
N PHE A 128 -4.62 23.44 -22.30
CA PHE A 128 -3.26 22.92 -22.11
C PHE A 128 -2.17 24.00 -21.99
N SER A 129 -2.52 25.27 -21.86
CA SER A 129 -1.56 26.31 -21.48
C SER A 129 -1.35 26.34 -19.97
N PHE A 130 -0.10 26.28 -19.54
CA PHE A 130 0.32 26.29 -18.13
C PHE A 130 1.35 27.40 -17.90
N GLU A 131 1.06 28.60 -18.36
CA GLU A 131 1.90 29.77 -18.07
C GLU A 131 1.35 30.52 -16.86
N ILE A 132 2.22 30.92 -15.93
CA ILE A 132 1.89 31.78 -14.79
C ILE A 132 2.36 33.18 -15.15
N THR A 133 1.43 34.04 -15.56
CA THR A 133 1.71 35.45 -15.84
C THR A 133 1.18 36.37 -14.74
N GLY A 134 0.16 35.93 -13.99
CA GLY A 134 -0.34 36.65 -12.83
C GLY A 134 -1.14 35.78 -11.85
N PRO A 135 -1.62 36.38 -10.74
CA PRO A 135 -2.34 35.65 -9.68
C PRO A 135 -3.63 34.99 -10.16
N ALA A 136 -4.30 35.60 -11.14
CA ALA A 136 -5.54 35.09 -11.71
C ALA A 136 -5.33 33.76 -12.45
N ASP A 137 -4.13 33.52 -12.97
CA ASP A 137 -3.79 32.28 -13.67
C ASP A 137 -3.68 31.10 -12.68
N LEU A 138 -3.43 31.35 -11.39
CA LEU A 138 -3.38 30.30 -10.36
C LEU A 138 -4.72 29.59 -10.22
N LEU A 139 -5.84 30.32 -10.29
CA LEU A 139 -7.18 29.73 -10.25
C LEU A 139 -7.46 28.90 -11.50
N LEU A 140 -7.02 29.38 -12.67
CA LEU A 140 -7.16 28.66 -13.93
C LEU A 140 -6.32 27.37 -13.94
N ILE A 141 -5.09 27.44 -13.43
CA ILE A 141 -4.21 26.29 -13.27
C ILE A 141 -4.81 25.29 -12.30
N PHE A 142 -5.32 25.75 -11.15
CA PHE A 142 -5.97 24.90 -10.16
C PHE A 142 -7.17 24.16 -10.78
N PHE A 143 -7.99 24.85 -11.58
CA PHE A 143 -9.06 24.25 -12.36
C PHE A 143 -8.55 23.18 -13.34
N LYS A 144 -7.56 23.52 -14.17
CA LYS A 144 -6.98 22.63 -15.19
C LYS A 144 -6.37 21.38 -14.57
N LEU A 145 -5.59 21.54 -13.49
CA LEU A 145 -4.96 20.43 -12.78
C LEU A 145 -5.99 19.49 -12.14
N ASN A 146 -7.05 20.02 -11.54
CA ASN A 146 -8.14 19.19 -11.00
C ASN A 146 -8.83 18.40 -12.11
N LEU A 147 -9.15 19.03 -13.25
CA LEU A 147 -9.70 18.29 -14.38
C LEU A 147 -8.75 17.20 -14.84
N ILE A 148 -7.47 17.51 -15.06
CA ILE A 148 -6.49 16.53 -15.54
C ILE A 148 -6.35 15.38 -14.56
N LEU A 149 -6.22 15.64 -13.26
CA LEU A 149 -6.11 14.59 -12.24
C LEU A 149 -7.38 13.74 -12.16
N GLY A 150 -8.57 14.36 -12.19
CA GLY A 150 -9.85 13.65 -12.17
C GLY A 150 -10.06 12.79 -13.42
N PHE A 151 -9.78 13.33 -14.61
CA PHE A 151 -9.86 12.61 -15.88
C PHE A 151 -8.83 11.48 -15.93
N PHE A 152 -7.56 11.75 -15.66
CA PHE A 152 -6.50 10.75 -15.74
C PHE A 152 -6.76 9.59 -14.79
N ASN A 153 -7.14 9.88 -13.54
CA ASN A 153 -7.42 8.82 -12.56
C ASN A 153 -8.72 8.07 -12.83
N LEU A 154 -9.73 8.63 -13.52
CA LEU A 154 -11.00 7.94 -13.78
C LEU A 154 -11.09 7.27 -15.16
N PHE A 155 -10.61 7.94 -16.21
CA PHE A 155 -10.83 7.54 -17.61
C PHE A 155 -9.85 6.49 -18.11
N VAL A 156 -8.69 6.35 -17.49
CA VAL A 156 -7.78 5.27 -17.84
C VAL A 156 -8.20 4.05 -17.01
N PRO A 157 -8.88 3.04 -17.60
CA PRO A 157 -9.38 1.87 -16.87
C PRO A 157 -8.22 0.90 -16.59
N ALA A 158 -7.12 1.41 -16.06
CA ALA A 158 -5.90 0.67 -15.81
C ALA A 158 -5.53 0.81 -14.34
N ILE A 159 -5.45 -0.32 -13.65
CA ILE A 159 -4.82 -0.39 -12.33
C ILE A 159 -3.33 -0.02 -12.52
N PRO A 160 -2.73 0.85 -11.72
CA PRO A 160 -3.09 1.24 -10.35
C PRO A 160 -4.02 2.46 -10.20
N MET A 161 -4.50 3.07 -11.29
CA MET A 161 -5.39 4.24 -11.21
C MET A 161 -6.79 3.85 -10.73
N ASP A 162 -7.51 4.82 -10.16
CA ASP A 162 -8.84 4.62 -9.60
C ASP A 162 -9.84 4.10 -10.62
N GLY A 163 -9.73 4.52 -11.88
CA GLY A 163 -10.55 4.11 -13.00
C GLY A 163 -10.45 2.61 -13.25
N GLY A 164 -9.28 2.01 -13.03
CA GLY A 164 -9.10 0.57 -13.04
C GLY A 164 -9.88 -0.13 -11.92
N ARG A 165 -9.91 0.45 -10.72
CA ARG A 165 -10.69 -0.07 -9.57
C ARG A 165 -12.19 0.14 -9.76
N VAL A 166 -12.62 1.28 -10.28
CA VAL A 166 -14.00 1.56 -10.68
C VAL A 166 -14.45 0.55 -11.73
N PHE A 167 -13.69 0.38 -12.81
CA PHE A 167 -13.98 -0.60 -13.86
C PHE A 167 -14.06 -2.03 -13.30
N ARG A 168 -13.08 -2.43 -12.49
CA ARG A 168 -13.07 -3.74 -11.83
C ARG A 168 -14.28 -3.96 -10.94
N SER A 169 -14.64 -2.98 -10.12
CA SER A 169 -15.79 -3.07 -9.22
C SER A 169 -17.10 -3.24 -9.98
N LEU A 170 -17.30 -2.50 -11.08
CA LEU A 170 -18.46 -2.64 -11.96
C LEU A 170 -18.50 -4.03 -12.63
N LEU A 171 -17.38 -4.52 -13.15
CA LEU A 171 -17.30 -5.87 -13.73
C LEU A 171 -17.60 -6.94 -12.68
N SER A 172 -17.16 -6.74 -11.44
CA SER A 172 -17.30 -7.74 -10.38
C SER A 172 -18.75 -7.98 -9.98
N LEU A 173 -19.64 -7.01 -10.18
CA LEU A 173 -21.08 -7.16 -9.98
C LEU A 173 -21.70 -8.20 -10.93
N LYS A 174 -21.14 -8.37 -12.14
CA LYS A 174 -21.66 -9.28 -13.16
C LYS A 174 -20.88 -10.58 -13.29
N PHE A 175 -19.55 -10.52 -13.18
CA PHE A 175 -18.66 -11.64 -13.48
C PHE A 175 -17.96 -12.23 -12.25
N GLY A 176 -18.19 -11.65 -11.06
CA GLY A 176 -17.49 -11.99 -9.82
C GLY A 176 -16.10 -11.37 -9.73
N PHE A 177 -15.59 -11.25 -8.50
CA PHE A 177 -14.34 -10.56 -8.20
C PHE A 177 -13.13 -11.13 -8.96
N LYS A 178 -12.98 -12.46 -8.98
CA LYS A 178 -11.83 -13.13 -9.62
C LYS A 178 -11.71 -12.81 -11.11
N ARG A 179 -12.80 -12.97 -11.87
CA ARG A 179 -12.80 -12.69 -13.32
C ARG A 179 -12.64 -11.19 -13.59
N ALA A 180 -13.29 -10.34 -12.81
CA ALA A 180 -13.18 -8.89 -12.95
C ALA A 180 -11.74 -8.40 -12.75
N THR A 181 -11.02 -8.94 -11.76
CA THR A 181 -9.61 -8.64 -11.53
C THR A 181 -8.75 -9.02 -12.73
N VAL A 182 -8.88 -10.24 -13.25
CA VAL A 182 -8.11 -10.68 -14.42
C VAL A 182 -8.36 -9.78 -15.62
N VAL A 183 -9.63 -9.52 -15.97
CA VAL A 183 -9.96 -8.68 -17.13
C VAL A 183 -9.42 -7.26 -16.96
N SER A 184 -9.55 -6.67 -15.77
CA SER A 184 -9.07 -5.30 -15.51
C SER A 184 -7.55 -5.20 -15.55
N THR A 185 -6.84 -6.18 -15.01
CA THR A 185 -5.37 -6.25 -15.06
C THR A 185 -4.86 -6.47 -16.49
N GLU A 186 -5.48 -7.35 -17.27
CA GLU A 186 -5.07 -7.58 -18.66
C GLU A 186 -5.35 -6.37 -19.55
N LEU A 187 -6.50 -5.71 -19.37
CA LEU A 187 -6.81 -4.45 -20.06
C LEU A 187 -5.76 -3.37 -19.74
N ALA A 188 -5.38 -3.23 -18.46
CA ALA A 188 -4.35 -2.29 -18.03
C ALA A 188 -2.98 -2.54 -18.69
N LYS A 189 -2.56 -3.82 -18.79
CA LYS A 189 -1.32 -4.22 -19.46
C LYS A 189 -1.35 -3.90 -20.95
N VAL A 190 -2.48 -4.18 -21.62
CA VAL A 190 -2.68 -3.86 -23.04
C VAL A 190 -2.59 -2.35 -23.26
N ILE A 191 -3.27 -1.55 -22.44
CA ILE A 191 -3.20 -0.07 -22.50
C ILE A 191 -1.76 0.40 -22.31
N ALA A 192 -1.03 -0.14 -21.33
CA ALA A 192 0.38 0.21 -21.11
C ALA A 192 1.26 -0.11 -22.33
N ILE A 193 1.08 -1.27 -22.96
CA ILE A 193 1.83 -1.63 -24.18
C ILE A 193 1.54 -0.62 -25.30
N PHE A 194 0.27 -0.27 -25.53
CA PHE A 194 -0.10 0.74 -26.52
C PHE A 194 0.48 2.12 -26.20
N MET A 195 0.47 2.53 -24.93
CA MET A 195 1.10 3.78 -24.48
C MET A 195 2.61 3.78 -24.75
N ALA A 196 3.30 2.66 -24.48
CA ALA A 196 4.73 2.55 -24.76
C ALA A 196 5.03 2.63 -26.27
N LEU A 197 4.26 1.92 -27.11
CA LEU A 197 4.42 1.96 -28.57
C LEU A 197 4.14 3.36 -29.13
N PHE A 198 3.08 4.01 -28.65
CA PHE A 198 2.76 5.38 -29.03
C PHE A 198 3.82 6.37 -28.54
N GLY A 199 4.42 6.12 -27.38
CA GLY A 199 5.53 6.90 -26.83
C GLY A 199 6.79 6.78 -27.68
N LEU A 200 7.05 5.61 -28.26
CA LEU A 200 8.14 5.42 -29.23
C LEU A 200 7.85 6.13 -30.57
N PHE A 201 6.59 6.14 -31.00
CA PHE A 201 6.18 6.80 -32.24
C PHE A 201 6.20 8.34 -32.14
N LEU A 202 5.82 8.91 -31.00
CA LEU A 202 5.85 10.36 -30.71
C LEU A 202 7.14 10.85 -29.99
N PRO A 203 8.27 10.15 -30.19
CA PRO A 203 9.45 10.09 -29.29
C PRO A 203 9.29 10.74 -27.90
N ASN A 204 8.30 10.33 -27.13
CA ASN A 204 8.02 10.86 -25.80
C ASN A 204 8.44 9.86 -24.71
N ILE A 205 9.61 10.09 -24.13
CA ILE A 205 10.18 9.24 -23.07
C ILE A 205 9.27 9.14 -21.84
N TRP A 206 8.56 10.22 -21.48
CA TRP A 206 7.68 10.22 -20.32
C TRP A 206 6.50 9.27 -20.49
N LEU A 207 5.96 9.16 -21.70
CA LEU A 207 4.87 8.24 -21.98
C LEU A 207 5.32 6.78 -21.83
N ILE A 208 6.55 6.47 -22.23
CA ILE A 208 7.16 5.14 -22.06
C ILE A 208 7.38 4.84 -20.57
N VAL A 209 7.88 5.81 -19.80
CA VAL A 209 8.06 5.67 -18.35
C VAL A 209 6.73 5.44 -17.64
N ILE A 210 5.69 6.23 -17.97
CA ILE A 210 4.35 6.04 -17.39
C ILE A 210 3.80 4.65 -17.77
N ALA A 211 3.92 4.25 -19.04
CA ALA A 211 3.51 2.93 -19.50
C ALA A 211 4.17 1.79 -18.69
N PHE A 212 5.47 1.90 -18.43
CA PHE A 212 6.19 0.92 -17.61
C PHE A 212 5.62 0.83 -16.18
N PHE A 213 5.37 1.96 -15.52
CA PHE A 213 4.78 1.97 -14.18
C PHE A 213 3.33 1.44 -14.16
N VAL A 214 2.53 1.76 -15.18
CA VAL A 214 1.17 1.21 -15.30
C VAL A 214 1.23 -0.32 -15.48
N TYR A 215 2.12 -0.85 -16.32
CA TYR A 215 2.26 -2.29 -16.54
C TYR A 215 2.65 -3.04 -15.25
N ILE A 216 3.66 -2.52 -14.54
CA ILE A 216 4.12 -3.12 -13.28
C ILE A 216 3.03 -3.01 -12.21
N GLY A 217 2.40 -1.85 -12.07
CA GLY A 217 1.32 -1.63 -11.10
C GLY A 217 0.13 -2.56 -11.34
N ALA A 218 -0.29 -2.71 -12.60
CA ALA A 218 -1.35 -3.64 -12.99
C ALA A 218 -1.01 -5.09 -12.61
N THR A 219 0.22 -5.51 -12.86
CA THR A 219 0.71 -6.87 -12.56
C THR A 219 0.73 -7.11 -11.05
N GLN A 220 1.33 -6.21 -10.28
CA GLN A 220 1.44 -6.32 -8.82
C GLN A 220 0.07 -6.38 -8.13
N GLU A 221 -0.86 -5.49 -8.51
CA GLU A 221 -2.20 -5.50 -7.91
C GLU A 221 -2.97 -6.77 -8.32
N GLY A 222 -2.85 -7.22 -9.58
CA GLY A 222 -3.50 -8.44 -10.06
C GLY A 222 -3.03 -9.69 -9.30
N GLU A 223 -1.72 -9.82 -9.09
CA GLU A 223 -1.14 -10.89 -8.28
C GLU A 223 -1.61 -10.82 -6.82
N PHE A 224 -1.57 -9.64 -6.21
CA PHE A 224 -2.01 -9.45 -4.83
C PHE A 224 -3.50 -9.78 -4.66
N ALA A 225 -4.36 -9.34 -5.59
CA ALA A 225 -5.78 -9.64 -5.58
C ALA A 225 -6.06 -11.13 -5.81
N SER A 226 -5.28 -11.81 -6.67
CA SER A 226 -5.36 -13.25 -6.89
C SER A 226 -4.99 -14.04 -5.62
N ILE A 227 -3.86 -13.71 -4.99
CA ILE A 227 -3.43 -14.30 -3.70
C ILE A 227 -4.48 -14.06 -2.62
N SER A 228 -4.97 -12.82 -2.52
CA SER A 228 -6.00 -12.44 -1.56
C SER A 228 -7.30 -13.20 -1.76
N SER A 229 -7.67 -13.48 -3.01
CA SER A 229 -8.85 -14.28 -3.34
C SER A 229 -8.65 -15.77 -3.03
N MET A 230 -7.45 -16.32 -3.20
CA MET A 230 -7.15 -17.73 -2.90
C MET A 230 -7.12 -18.01 -1.40
N LEU A 231 -6.60 -17.05 -0.62
CA LEU A 231 -6.61 -17.10 0.85
C LEU A 231 -7.96 -16.67 1.45
N SER A 232 -8.87 -16.14 0.63
CA SER A 232 -10.19 -15.72 1.09
C SER A 232 -11.03 -16.93 1.52
N GLY A 233 -11.66 -16.82 2.69
CA GLY A 233 -12.50 -17.88 3.25
C GLY A 233 -11.74 -19.02 3.92
N LEU A 234 -10.39 -19.01 3.88
CA LEU A 234 -9.58 -19.88 4.71
C LEU A 234 -9.31 -19.21 6.05
N LYS A 235 -9.53 -19.94 7.14
CA LYS A 235 -9.16 -19.48 8.48
C LYS A 235 -7.72 -19.83 8.78
N VAL A 236 -7.11 -19.05 9.68
CA VAL A 236 -5.76 -19.34 10.16
C VAL A 236 -5.69 -20.75 10.74
N ARG A 237 -6.72 -21.19 11.48
CA ARG A 237 -6.80 -22.54 12.04
C ARG A 237 -6.71 -23.67 11.02
N ASP A 238 -7.13 -23.43 9.78
CA ASP A 238 -7.17 -24.45 8.71
C ASP A 238 -5.78 -24.66 8.06
N ILE A 239 -4.88 -23.69 8.23
CA ILE A 239 -3.57 -23.64 7.58
C ILE A 239 -2.43 -23.76 8.59
N MET A 240 -2.67 -23.39 9.85
CA MET A 240 -1.63 -23.38 10.88
C MET A 240 -1.04 -24.78 11.11
N SER A 241 0.22 -24.80 11.50
CA SER A 241 0.87 -26.01 12.00
C SER A 241 0.60 -26.17 13.48
N THR A 242 0.03 -27.31 13.87
CA THR A 242 -0.13 -27.76 15.25
C THR A 242 1.11 -28.57 15.68
N GLY A 243 1.49 -28.50 16.95
CA GLY A 243 2.68 -29.20 17.46
C GLY A 243 3.99 -28.44 17.22
N TYR A 244 3.99 -27.15 17.53
CA TYR A 244 5.21 -26.33 17.48
C TYR A 244 6.16 -26.66 18.63
N ILE A 245 7.45 -26.61 18.34
CA ILE A 245 8.49 -26.80 19.35
C ILE A 245 8.67 -25.48 20.10
N THR A 246 8.57 -25.54 21.42
CA THR A 246 8.82 -24.40 22.30
C THR A 246 10.18 -24.53 22.97
N VAL A 247 10.67 -23.40 23.45
CA VAL A 247 11.94 -23.30 24.15
C VAL A 247 11.71 -22.67 25.52
N PRO A 248 12.19 -23.24 26.64
CA PRO A 248 12.05 -22.60 27.94
C PRO A 248 12.89 -21.32 28.02
N SER A 249 12.38 -20.28 28.69
CA SER A 249 13.07 -18.98 28.85
C SER A 249 14.44 -19.07 29.55
N GLY A 250 14.60 -20.08 30.41
CA GLY A 250 15.74 -20.24 31.31
C GLY A 250 16.96 -20.96 30.72
N ILE A 251 16.84 -21.59 29.55
CA ILE A 251 17.96 -22.35 28.93
C ILE A 251 19.04 -21.43 28.37
N THR A 252 20.25 -21.96 28.21
CA THR A 252 21.37 -21.22 27.63
C THR A 252 21.28 -21.14 26.10
N LEU A 253 22.05 -20.25 25.48
CA LEU A 253 22.11 -20.18 24.02
C LEU A 253 22.77 -21.42 23.40
N ALA A 254 23.69 -22.08 24.12
CA ALA A 254 24.29 -23.34 23.70
C ALA A 254 23.22 -24.46 23.63
N GLU A 255 22.38 -24.58 24.66
CA GLU A 255 21.28 -25.53 24.68
C GLU A 255 20.24 -25.22 23.58
N PHE A 256 19.92 -23.93 23.38
CA PHE A 256 19.04 -23.52 22.29
C PHE A 256 19.62 -23.85 20.90
N PHE A 257 20.93 -23.68 20.70
CA PHE A 257 21.59 -24.00 19.43
C PHE A 257 21.45 -25.51 19.10
N GLU A 258 21.54 -26.40 20.07
CA GLU A 258 21.31 -27.84 19.85
C GLU A 258 19.88 -28.14 19.40
N ILE A 259 18.88 -27.47 19.99
CA ILE A 259 17.46 -27.57 19.58
C ILE A 259 17.30 -27.05 18.14
N GLU A 260 17.85 -25.88 17.84
CA GLU A 260 17.83 -25.25 16.52
C GLU A 260 18.52 -26.15 15.48
N PHE A 261 19.67 -26.74 15.79
CA PHE A 261 20.41 -27.62 14.89
C PHE A 261 19.64 -28.89 14.55
N ARG A 262 18.93 -29.46 15.53
CA ARG A 262 18.11 -30.67 15.37
C ARG A 262 16.84 -30.43 14.56
N HIS A 263 16.12 -29.34 14.84
CA HIS A 263 14.78 -29.11 14.30
C HIS A 263 14.73 -28.11 13.13
N ARG A 264 15.75 -27.25 13.01
CA ARG A 264 15.97 -26.30 11.90
C ARG A 264 14.76 -25.42 11.58
N HIS A 265 13.94 -25.10 12.58
CA HIS A 265 12.87 -24.14 12.42
C HIS A 265 13.43 -22.73 12.49
N LEU A 266 13.00 -21.87 11.57
CA LEU A 266 13.45 -20.47 11.47
C LEU A 266 13.11 -19.57 12.71
N GLY A 267 12.64 -20.13 13.83
CA GLY A 267 12.27 -19.44 15.08
C GLY A 267 11.29 -20.22 15.99
N TYR A 268 11.44 -20.05 17.30
CA TYR A 268 10.77 -20.84 18.34
C TYR A 268 10.07 -19.91 19.34
N PRO A 269 8.81 -20.20 19.73
CA PRO A 269 8.18 -19.53 20.85
C PRO A 269 8.92 -19.87 22.15
N VAL A 270 9.17 -18.84 22.95
CA VAL A 270 9.79 -18.96 24.27
C VAL A 270 8.70 -19.04 25.33
N MET A 271 8.76 -20.09 26.15
CA MET A 271 7.80 -20.37 27.21
C MET A 271 8.37 -20.06 28.60
N GLU A 272 7.53 -19.49 29.47
CA GLU A 272 7.79 -19.32 30.90
C GLU A 272 6.47 -19.49 31.65
N ASN A 273 6.43 -20.39 32.64
CA ASN A 273 5.22 -20.70 33.42
C ASN A 273 3.97 -20.95 32.56
N ASP A 274 4.10 -21.82 31.55
CA ASP A 274 3.05 -22.17 30.57
C ASP A 274 2.49 -21.01 29.74
N LYS A 275 3.22 -19.89 29.67
CA LYS A 275 2.88 -18.74 28.82
C LYS A 275 3.99 -18.46 27.83
N ILE A 276 3.60 -18.07 26.62
CA ILE A 276 4.55 -17.59 25.63
C ILE A 276 4.95 -16.17 25.99
N VAL A 277 6.23 -15.97 26.32
CA VAL A 277 6.81 -14.70 26.76
C VAL A 277 7.68 -14.04 25.69
N GLY A 278 7.98 -14.76 24.60
CA GLY A 278 8.80 -14.23 23.51
C GLY A 278 8.92 -15.17 22.33
N VAL A 279 9.72 -14.76 21.35
CA VAL A 279 10.19 -15.59 20.23
C VAL A 279 11.70 -15.42 20.09
N ILE A 280 12.40 -16.51 19.83
CA ILE A 280 13.84 -16.52 19.51
C ILE A 280 14.06 -17.18 18.15
N SER A 281 15.06 -16.72 17.40
CA SER A 281 15.45 -17.26 16.09
C SER A 281 16.95 -17.47 15.98
N PHE A 282 17.38 -18.26 15.00
CA PHE A 282 18.80 -18.38 14.65
C PHE A 282 19.50 -17.03 14.42
N SER A 283 18.81 -16.03 13.87
CA SER A 283 19.39 -14.69 13.65
C SER A 283 19.64 -13.91 14.94
N ASP A 284 19.05 -14.34 16.07
CA ASP A 284 19.32 -13.78 17.38
C ASP A 284 20.60 -14.35 17.99
N LEU A 285 20.93 -15.61 17.68
CA LEU A 285 22.19 -16.24 18.10
C LEU A 285 23.41 -15.49 17.57
N SER A 286 23.37 -15.01 16.33
CA SER A 286 24.47 -14.27 15.71
C SER A 286 24.77 -12.92 16.39
N LYS A 287 23.91 -12.45 17.29
CA LYS A 287 24.10 -11.20 18.04
C LYS A 287 25.03 -11.40 19.25
N VAL A 288 25.25 -12.65 19.67
CA VAL A 288 26.05 -12.99 20.85
C VAL A 288 27.28 -13.78 20.39
N PRO A 289 28.52 -13.36 20.75
CA PRO A 289 29.72 -14.14 20.50
C PRO A 289 29.62 -15.54 21.09
N LYS A 290 30.13 -16.55 20.36
CA LYS A 290 29.97 -17.96 20.71
C LYS A 290 30.51 -18.30 22.10
N GLU A 291 31.55 -17.59 22.54
CA GLU A 291 32.22 -17.78 23.83
C GLU A 291 31.31 -17.49 25.03
N LYS A 292 30.21 -16.76 24.82
CA LYS A 292 29.25 -16.37 25.87
C LYS A 292 27.97 -17.21 25.85
N TRP A 293 27.86 -18.20 24.98
CA TRP A 293 26.61 -18.95 24.78
C TRP A 293 26.21 -19.79 25.98
N ASP A 294 27.16 -20.19 26.81
CA ASP A 294 26.90 -20.95 28.05
C ASP A 294 26.40 -20.04 29.20
N ASP A 295 26.73 -18.75 29.16
CA ASP A 295 26.36 -17.79 30.23
C ASP A 295 25.06 -17.03 29.94
N VAL A 296 24.77 -16.79 28.66
CA VAL A 296 23.60 -16.02 28.22
C VAL A 296 22.39 -16.93 28.09
N ARG A 297 21.24 -16.49 28.62
CA ARG A 297 19.99 -17.23 28.53
C ARG A 297 19.11 -16.73 27.39
N VAL A 298 18.23 -17.60 26.92
CA VAL A 298 17.24 -17.28 25.87
C VAL A 298 16.42 -16.04 26.22
N ARG A 299 15.96 -15.92 27.48
CA ARG A 299 15.19 -14.76 27.95
C ARG A 299 15.91 -13.42 27.79
N ASP A 300 17.23 -13.42 27.78
CA ASP A 300 18.04 -12.20 27.77
C ASP A 300 18.12 -11.58 26.35
N ILE A 301 17.89 -12.40 25.31
CA ILE A 301 17.98 -11.98 23.91
C ILE A 301 16.68 -12.19 23.10
N MET A 302 15.69 -12.89 23.65
CA MET A 302 14.43 -13.14 22.97
C MET A 302 13.71 -11.83 22.62
N SER A 303 12.94 -11.85 21.53
CA SER A 303 12.01 -10.77 21.24
C SER A 303 10.73 -10.96 22.05
N SER A 304 10.54 -10.14 23.09
CA SER A 304 9.36 -10.20 23.97
C SER A 304 8.08 -9.70 23.29
N ASN A 305 8.19 -8.89 22.24
CA ASN A 305 7.03 -8.42 21.48
C ASN A 305 6.60 -9.46 20.44
N VAL A 306 5.80 -10.42 20.89
CA VAL A 306 5.28 -11.50 20.05
C VAL A 306 4.12 -10.97 19.21
N ILE A 307 4.25 -11.04 17.89
CA ILE A 307 3.13 -10.72 17.00
C ILE A 307 2.25 -11.97 16.86
N THR A 308 1.00 -11.83 17.27
CA THR A 308 0.02 -12.92 17.29
C THR A 308 -1.11 -12.70 16.29
N ILE A 309 -1.84 -13.78 16.02
CA ILE A 309 -3.06 -13.76 15.22
C ILE A 309 -4.08 -14.72 15.83
N ASP A 310 -5.35 -14.34 15.78
CA ASP A 310 -6.45 -15.20 16.24
C ASP A 310 -6.69 -16.35 15.24
N ALA A 311 -7.01 -17.54 15.73
CA ALA A 311 -7.27 -18.73 14.93
C ALA A 311 -8.45 -18.56 13.95
N GLU A 312 -9.43 -17.73 14.30
CA GLU A 312 -10.62 -17.42 13.52
C GLU A 312 -10.44 -16.22 12.57
N GLU A 313 -9.28 -15.54 12.60
CA GLU A 313 -8.96 -14.53 11.59
C GLU A 313 -8.74 -15.19 10.21
N ASP A 314 -9.00 -14.43 9.15
CA ASP A 314 -8.75 -14.87 7.77
C ASP A 314 -7.24 -15.00 7.50
N ALA A 315 -6.83 -16.01 6.73
CA ALA A 315 -5.44 -16.25 6.37
C ALA A 315 -4.76 -15.05 5.67
N ILE A 316 -5.53 -14.20 4.96
CA ILE A 316 -4.99 -12.98 4.37
C ILE A 316 -4.46 -11.99 5.44
N LYS A 317 -5.09 -11.94 6.62
CA LYS A 317 -4.66 -11.07 7.72
C LYS A 317 -3.31 -11.53 8.27
N ALA A 318 -3.07 -12.85 8.27
CA ALA A 318 -1.76 -13.42 8.59
C ALA A 318 -0.69 -12.90 7.61
N LEU A 319 -0.94 -12.99 6.31
CA LEU A 319 -0.03 -12.49 5.27
C LEU A 319 0.24 -10.98 5.42
N THR A 320 -0.81 -10.18 5.66
CA THR A 320 -0.70 -8.73 5.86
C THR A 320 0.10 -8.39 7.12
N LYS A 321 -0.15 -9.07 8.25
CA LYS A 321 0.63 -8.90 9.50
C LYS A 321 2.10 -9.27 9.28
N MET A 322 2.38 -10.41 8.65
CA MET A 322 3.76 -10.84 8.34
C MET A 322 4.50 -9.84 7.46
N SER A 323 3.85 -9.29 6.43
CA SER A 323 4.44 -8.26 5.56
C SER A 323 4.70 -6.95 6.32
N LYS A 324 3.70 -6.48 7.09
CA LYS A 324 3.77 -5.23 7.87
C LYS A 324 4.89 -5.25 8.90
N PHE A 325 5.00 -6.33 9.68
CA PHE A 325 6.01 -6.47 10.72
C PHE A 325 7.33 -7.04 10.18
N LYS A 326 7.40 -7.38 8.88
CA LYS A 326 8.56 -8.01 8.23
C LYS A 326 9.02 -9.30 8.91
N ILE A 327 8.07 -10.08 9.41
CA ILE A 327 8.32 -11.37 10.07
C ILE A 327 7.84 -12.52 9.17
N GLY A 328 8.42 -13.70 9.38
CA GLY A 328 8.10 -14.90 8.60
C GLY A 328 7.03 -15.80 9.22
N ARG A 329 6.68 -15.56 10.49
CA ARG A 329 5.78 -16.40 11.30
C ARG A 329 4.93 -15.56 12.24
N LEU A 330 3.77 -16.09 12.61
CA LEU A 330 2.89 -15.56 13.64
C LEU A 330 2.51 -16.69 14.59
N ILE A 331 2.38 -16.37 15.87
CA ILE A 331 1.79 -17.30 16.84
C ILE A 331 0.28 -17.19 16.73
N VAL A 332 -0.38 -18.35 16.65
CA VAL A 332 -1.82 -18.45 16.55
C VAL A 332 -2.41 -18.63 17.95
N LEU A 333 -3.36 -17.77 18.30
CA LEU A 333 -4.09 -17.83 19.56
C LEU A 333 -5.54 -18.27 19.33
N ASP A 334 -6.07 -19.07 20.24
CA ASP A 334 -7.51 -19.26 20.42
C ASP A 334 -7.89 -18.67 21.78
N GLY A 335 -8.49 -17.47 21.76
CA GLY A 335 -8.64 -16.65 22.96
C GLY A 335 -7.29 -16.24 23.56
N SER A 336 -6.95 -16.79 24.73
CA SER A 336 -5.67 -16.54 25.43
C SER A 336 -4.64 -17.65 25.27
N GLU A 337 -5.01 -18.78 24.68
CA GLU A 337 -4.16 -19.96 24.56
C GLU A 337 -3.45 -19.98 23.20
N ALA A 338 -2.18 -20.34 23.19
CA ALA A 338 -1.45 -20.53 21.95
C ALA A 338 -1.70 -21.93 21.40
N VAL A 339 -2.30 -21.99 20.21
CA VAL A 339 -2.77 -23.25 19.60
C VAL A 339 -1.96 -23.67 18.39
N GLY A 340 -1.11 -22.78 17.85
CA GLY A 340 -0.32 -23.08 16.67
C GLY A 340 0.65 -21.99 16.25
N ILE A 341 1.35 -22.26 15.15
CA ILE A 341 2.16 -21.26 14.43
C ILE A 341 1.71 -21.29 12.96
N ILE A 342 1.63 -20.11 12.36
CA ILE A 342 1.45 -19.97 10.91
C ILE A 342 2.66 -19.24 10.33
N SER A 343 3.23 -19.78 9.24
CA SER A 343 4.37 -19.22 8.54
C SER A 343 4.02 -18.81 7.10
N LYS A 344 4.91 -18.04 6.46
CA LYS A 344 4.78 -17.74 5.03
C LYS A 344 4.75 -19.01 4.16
N THR A 345 5.50 -20.04 4.55
CA THR A 345 5.55 -21.31 3.83
C THR A 345 4.20 -22.02 3.88
N ASP A 346 3.51 -21.98 5.02
CA ASP A 346 2.17 -22.57 5.16
C ASP A 346 1.15 -21.85 4.28
N LEU A 347 1.22 -20.52 4.22
CA LEU A 347 0.38 -19.71 3.34
C LEU A 347 0.64 -20.01 1.86
N ILE A 348 1.91 -20.14 1.45
CA ILE A 348 2.28 -20.50 0.08
C ILE A 348 1.75 -21.90 -0.27
N ARG A 349 1.94 -22.87 0.62
CA ARG A 349 1.43 -24.23 0.43
C ARG A 349 -0.10 -24.26 0.29
N ALA A 350 -0.82 -23.48 1.10
CA ALA A 350 -2.27 -23.35 0.98
C ALA A 350 -2.69 -22.75 -0.37
N ILE A 351 -1.96 -21.75 -0.87
CA ILE A 351 -2.18 -21.17 -2.20
C ILE A 351 -1.94 -22.20 -3.31
N GLU A 352 -0.86 -22.98 -3.22
CA GLU A 352 -0.54 -24.03 -4.20
C GLU A 352 -1.61 -25.12 -4.23
N LEU A 353 -2.05 -25.60 -3.07
CA LEU A 353 -3.14 -26.58 -2.98
C LEU A 353 -4.43 -26.04 -3.58
N LYS A 354 -4.75 -24.77 -3.35
CA LYS A 354 -5.92 -24.10 -3.97
C LYS A 354 -5.78 -23.97 -5.49
N ARG A 355 -4.58 -23.77 -6.01
CA ARG A 355 -4.34 -23.74 -7.46
C ARG A 355 -4.62 -25.09 -8.13
N LEU A 356 -4.32 -26.21 -7.46
CA LEU A 356 -4.57 -27.56 -8.00
C LEU A 356 -6.06 -27.95 -8.01
N GLN A 357 -6.92 -27.23 -7.27
CA GLN A 357 -8.36 -27.46 -7.24
C GLN A 357 -9.14 -26.66 -8.30
N ILE A 358 -8.46 -25.78 -9.05
CA ILE A 358 -9.01 -24.93 -10.13
C ILE A 358 -8.55 -25.52 -11.46
#